data_AF-A0A9X0BG98-F1
#
_entry.id   AF-A0A9X0BG98-F1
#
_cell.length_a   1.000
_cell.length_b   1.000
_cell.length_c   1.000
_cell.angle_alpha   90.00
_cell.angle_beta   90.00
_cell.angle_gamma   90.00
#
_symmetry.space_group_name_H-M   'P 1'
#
loop_
_entity.id
_entity.type
_entity.pdbx_description
1 polymer ?
#
loop_
_entity_poly.entity_id
_entity_poly.type
_entity_poly.pdbx_seq_one_letter_code
_entity_poly.pdbx_strand_id
1 'polypeptide(L)'
;MKKLMVNIQLPDVRALRWEITHHDRERQAPGYWFVAPYGQITAEPPTQKYHQYQVGPYIYDDNGMLIWAGSKQFDDRNVFDFRANTNIDGETHLSFIVAWDPENEFNDRGRGVILNKDYQVEKNVFSPADSHDFNMHEFNILDGGKTAVACIYRPTLVKLGDFGRPDESWVVSGGIAEYDIATNSVLFKWNGVDHIPVHESNFFHAWDQPHGAPGWDYVHANAVDKNAAGDYIISMRFTNTIYCISGRGGRILWRLGGAESNFDQDFTFSKQHDVKFVSSNGTDHVISLLNNASDEASNDEKVSSVLYIKLDTLAMTARVIRRIDRPDGQLTRLRGNAQTLPNGNTFAGWSKFGYQSEHAPNGDVLMTARFVSDRYSTYRAYKSEFVGRPLTPPDVVASVYGTSNTSIHTVIYASWNGATDIAGWNFYAQAQEQSESILIGHAEKLDFETMYIVDGYMDYITAEALDRDGHPMAKSAIHRSEIPRHWQAVGFVGSKIPSPHDPSVVLGASQNASETSGTDELDHHDALTDTVGLFIFFLGGCTVIGGLFAAYVMLYPQKARSYHHVSEEDGRLGETHRLATAAE
;
A
#
# COMPACT_ATOMS: atom_id res chain seq x y z
N MET A 1 5.76 -32.53 1.13
CA MET A 1 6.19 -31.17 1.56
C MET A 1 5.88 -31.03 3.03
N LYS A 2 6.90 -30.94 3.88
CA LYS A 2 6.75 -30.72 5.33
C LYS A 2 6.54 -29.22 5.56
N LYS A 3 5.34 -28.81 5.99
CA LYS A 3 5.12 -27.52 6.65
C LYS A 3 5.74 -27.62 8.04
N LEU A 4 6.80 -26.85 8.29
CA LEU A 4 7.37 -26.67 9.62
C LEU A 4 7.87 -25.23 9.70
N MET A 5 7.36 -24.55 10.73
CA MET A 5 7.68 -23.21 11.25
C MET A 5 6.98 -21.97 10.68
N VAL A 6 5.92 -21.60 11.41
CA VAL A 6 5.67 -20.29 12.08
C VAL A 6 5.90 -19.03 11.24
N ASN A 7 4.83 -18.61 10.57
CA ASN A 7 4.34 -17.23 10.41
C ASN A 7 3.24 -17.31 9.34
N ILE A 8 2.00 -17.63 9.74
CA ILE A 8 0.88 -17.70 8.79
C ILE A 8 0.07 -16.41 8.92
N GLN A 9 0.70 -15.27 8.59
CA GLN A 9 -0.10 -14.08 8.25
C GLN A 9 -0.79 -14.39 6.92
N LEU A 10 -2.05 -14.84 6.94
CA LEU A 10 -2.84 -15.24 5.77
C LEU A 10 -2.10 -16.22 4.83
N PRO A 11 -2.41 -17.53 4.79
CA PRO A 11 -1.57 -18.52 4.11
C PRO A 11 -1.27 -18.23 2.63
N ASP A 12 -2.17 -17.51 1.95
CA ASP A 12 -2.01 -17.12 0.55
C ASP A 12 -1.26 -15.80 0.35
N VAL A 13 -1.06 -14.99 1.39
CA VAL A 13 -0.45 -13.65 1.30
C VAL A 13 0.94 -13.68 1.92
N ARG A 14 1.86 -12.92 1.33
CA ARG A 14 3.16 -12.63 1.94
C ARG A 14 3.32 -11.12 2.07
N ALA A 15 2.81 -10.60 3.19
CA ALA A 15 2.89 -9.19 3.52
C ALA A 15 4.34 -8.72 3.64
N LEU A 16 4.59 -7.50 3.20
CA LEU A 16 5.89 -6.86 3.36
C LEU A 16 6.11 -6.46 4.82
N ARG A 17 7.35 -6.65 5.26
CA ARG A 17 7.83 -6.16 6.56
C ARG A 17 8.48 -4.80 6.41
N TRP A 18 8.47 -4.04 7.49
CA TRP A 18 8.97 -2.68 7.54
C TRP A 18 10.19 -2.54 8.44
N GLU A 19 11.13 -1.69 8.05
CA GLU A 19 12.09 -1.08 8.94
C GLU A 19 11.55 0.30 9.31
N ILE A 20 11.36 0.56 10.60
CA ILE A 20 10.70 1.78 11.07
C ILE A 20 11.55 2.41 12.18
N THR A 21 11.72 3.72 12.10
CA THR A 21 12.31 4.52 13.17
C THR A 21 11.32 5.61 13.56
N HIS A 22 10.84 5.58 14.80
CA HIS A 22 10.10 6.69 15.37
C HIS A 22 11.07 7.57 16.16
N HIS A 23 11.27 8.79 15.68
CA HIS A 23 12.11 9.79 16.34
C HIS A 23 11.35 10.48 17.47
N ASP A 24 10.04 10.65 17.29
CA ASP A 24 9.13 11.25 18.28
C ASP A 24 7.71 10.75 18.02
N ARG A 25 7.22 9.83 18.86
CA ARG A 25 5.89 9.22 18.70
C ARG A 25 4.76 10.13 19.16
N GLU A 26 5.00 10.97 20.15
CA GLU A 26 3.94 11.78 20.78
C GLU A 26 3.41 12.85 19.82
N ARG A 27 4.25 13.34 18.91
CA ARG A 27 3.87 14.32 17.88
C ARG A 27 3.38 13.70 16.57
N GLN A 28 3.42 12.38 16.41
CA GLN A 28 2.90 11.73 15.21
C GLN A 28 1.37 11.79 15.17
N ALA A 29 0.81 11.99 13.99
CA ALA A 29 -0.62 11.84 13.78
C ALA A 29 -1.05 10.39 14.02
N PRO A 30 -2.26 10.12 14.50
CA PRO A 30 -2.81 8.78 14.51
C PRO A 30 -3.10 8.29 13.07
N GLY A 31 -3.40 7.00 12.94
CA GLY A 31 -3.92 6.40 11.71
C GLY A 31 -3.01 5.36 11.07
N TYR A 32 -3.49 4.85 9.94
CA TYR A 32 -2.93 3.74 9.19
C TYR A 32 -2.21 4.23 7.94
N TRP A 33 -1.27 3.42 7.43
CA TRP A 33 -0.59 3.65 6.17
C TRP A 33 -1.30 2.90 5.04
N PHE A 34 -1.61 3.63 3.98
CA PHE A 34 -2.20 3.13 2.74
C PHE A 34 -1.10 3.08 1.69
N VAL A 35 -0.71 1.88 1.31
CA VAL A 35 0.35 1.64 0.33
C VAL A 35 -0.11 0.58 -0.66
N ALA A 36 0.40 0.66 -1.87
CA ALA A 36 0.19 -0.38 -2.87
C ALA A 36 1.55 -0.90 -3.36
N PRO A 37 2.09 -1.97 -2.77
CA PRO A 37 3.37 -2.51 -3.18
C PRO A 37 3.29 -3.18 -4.55
N TYR A 38 4.32 -2.99 -5.36
CA TYR A 38 4.53 -3.70 -6.62
C TYR A 38 6.02 -3.96 -6.84
N GLY A 39 6.34 -5.02 -7.60
CA GLY A 39 7.72 -5.35 -7.99
C GLY A 39 8.19 -4.59 -9.23
N GLN A 40 7.34 -4.53 -10.25
CA GLN A 40 7.56 -3.81 -11.51
C GLN A 40 6.33 -2.95 -11.82
N ILE A 41 6.52 -1.85 -12.56
CA ILE A 41 5.40 -0.93 -12.84
C ILE A 41 4.38 -1.58 -13.79
N THR A 42 4.86 -2.39 -14.73
CA THR A 42 4.06 -3.28 -15.56
C THR A 42 3.75 -4.54 -14.76
N ALA A 43 2.54 -5.08 -14.95
CA ALA A 43 2.16 -6.34 -14.33
C ALA A 43 3.18 -7.45 -14.67
N GLU A 44 3.57 -8.24 -13.68
CA GLU A 44 4.42 -9.40 -13.94
C GLU A 44 3.61 -10.43 -14.73
N PRO A 45 4.21 -11.08 -15.75
CA PRO A 45 3.50 -12.08 -16.53
C PRO A 45 3.09 -13.26 -15.65
N PRO A 46 1.90 -13.85 -15.88
CA PRO A 46 1.45 -15.00 -15.11
C PRO A 46 2.45 -16.14 -15.16
N THR A 47 2.58 -16.87 -14.05
CA THR A 47 3.45 -18.04 -13.98
C THR A 47 2.66 -19.26 -13.51
N GLN A 48 3.06 -20.46 -13.95
CA GLN A 48 2.50 -21.72 -13.44
C GLN A 48 3.03 -22.10 -12.05
N LYS A 49 3.91 -21.28 -11.47
CA LYS A 49 4.45 -21.52 -10.13
C LYS A 49 3.52 -20.90 -9.11
N TYR A 50 3.34 -21.61 -7.99
CA TYR A 50 2.67 -21.00 -6.86
C TYR A 50 3.53 -19.87 -6.29
N HIS A 51 2.92 -18.69 -6.18
CA HIS A 51 3.47 -17.52 -5.51
C HIS A 51 2.37 -16.98 -4.59
N GLN A 52 2.75 -16.65 -3.36
CA GLN A 52 1.83 -15.96 -2.45
C GLN A 52 1.58 -14.54 -2.97
N TYR A 53 0.38 -14.01 -2.74
CA TYR A 53 0.00 -12.66 -3.10
C TYR A 53 0.85 -11.63 -2.34
N GLN A 54 1.42 -10.68 -3.07
CA GLN A 54 2.31 -9.63 -2.52
C GLN A 54 2.06 -8.24 -3.10
N VAL A 55 1.23 -8.15 -4.15
CA VAL A 55 1.02 -6.96 -4.97
C VAL A 55 -0.44 -6.52 -4.87
N GLY A 56 -0.67 -5.21 -4.82
CA GLY A 56 -2.02 -4.65 -4.69
C GLY A 56 -2.12 -3.72 -3.49
N PRO A 57 -3.33 -3.40 -2.99
CA PRO A 57 -3.52 -2.44 -1.93
C PRO A 57 -3.39 -3.08 -0.54
N TYR A 58 -2.63 -2.44 0.34
CA TYR A 58 -2.33 -2.90 1.69
C TYR A 58 -2.50 -1.76 2.70
N ILE A 59 -3.09 -2.09 3.85
CA ILE A 59 -3.19 -1.20 5.02
C ILE A 59 -2.28 -1.75 6.10
N TYR A 60 -1.44 -0.88 6.65
CA TYR A 60 -0.58 -1.17 7.80
C TYR A 60 -0.87 -0.20 8.94
N ASP A 61 -0.66 -0.61 10.17
CA ASP A 61 -0.66 0.33 11.31
C ASP A 61 0.64 1.16 11.37
N ASP A 62 0.73 2.01 12.39
CA ASP A 62 1.89 2.86 12.61
C ASP A 62 3.18 2.11 13.00
N ASN A 63 3.09 0.80 13.30
CA ASN A 63 4.20 -0.08 13.60
C ASN A 63 4.51 -1.05 12.43
N GLY A 64 3.90 -0.84 11.27
CA GLY A 64 4.08 -1.69 10.10
C GLY A 64 3.49 -3.09 10.25
N MET A 65 2.58 -3.30 11.19
CA MET A 65 1.78 -4.51 11.30
C MET A 65 0.72 -4.50 10.21
N LEU A 66 0.54 -5.64 9.54
CA LEU A 66 -0.52 -5.78 8.56
C LEU A 66 -1.89 -5.57 9.23
N ILE A 67 -2.77 -4.81 8.57
CA ILE A 67 -4.17 -4.67 8.94
C ILE A 67 -5.05 -5.30 7.86
N TRP A 68 -4.79 -4.95 6.61
CA TRP A 68 -5.53 -5.47 5.47
C TRP A 68 -4.60 -5.74 4.29
N ALA A 69 -4.79 -6.89 3.65
CA ALA A 69 -4.23 -7.21 2.34
C ALA A 69 -5.38 -7.40 1.34
N GLY A 70 -5.45 -6.52 0.34
CA GLY A 70 -6.40 -6.59 -0.77
C GLY A 70 -5.86 -7.32 -2.00
N SER A 71 -4.61 -7.79 -1.97
CA SER A 71 -3.94 -8.41 -3.13
C SER A 71 -4.72 -9.56 -3.75
N LYS A 72 -5.29 -10.46 -2.93
CA LYS A 72 -6.15 -11.55 -3.41
C LYS A 72 -7.46 -11.05 -4.04
N GLN A 73 -8.03 -9.95 -3.52
CA GLN A 73 -9.28 -9.37 -4.05
C GLN A 73 -9.09 -8.75 -5.44
N PHE A 74 -7.86 -8.38 -5.78
CA PHE A 74 -7.50 -7.76 -7.06
C PHE A 74 -6.47 -8.60 -7.83
N ASP A 75 -6.45 -9.92 -7.61
CA ASP A 75 -5.67 -10.89 -8.40
C ASP A 75 -4.17 -10.57 -8.52
N ASP A 76 -3.55 -10.08 -7.43
CA ASP A 76 -2.14 -9.64 -7.40
C ASP A 76 -1.81 -8.55 -8.43
N ARG A 77 -2.81 -7.81 -8.91
CA ARG A 77 -2.60 -6.74 -9.88
C ARG A 77 -2.01 -5.51 -9.22
N ASN A 78 -1.20 -4.80 -10.01
CA ASN A 78 -0.69 -3.50 -9.61
C ASN A 78 -1.86 -2.55 -9.32
N VAL A 79 -1.76 -1.92 -8.16
CA VAL A 79 -2.67 -0.88 -7.71
C VAL A 79 -1.87 0.38 -7.46
N PHE A 80 -2.46 1.54 -7.73
CA PHE A 80 -1.82 2.83 -7.57
C PHE A 80 -2.73 3.79 -6.80
N ASP A 81 -2.10 4.83 -6.22
CA ASP A 81 -2.81 5.97 -5.63
C ASP A 81 -3.84 5.58 -4.54
N PHE A 82 -3.47 4.59 -3.72
CA PHE A 82 -4.34 4.02 -2.68
C PHE A 82 -4.45 4.91 -1.45
N ARG A 83 -5.66 5.43 -1.19
CA ARG A 83 -5.95 6.39 -0.14
C ARG A 83 -7.28 6.14 0.55
N ALA A 84 -7.42 6.67 1.75
CA ALA A 84 -8.71 6.84 2.43
C ALA A 84 -9.29 8.22 2.12
N ASN A 85 -10.61 8.29 1.92
CA ASN A 85 -11.37 9.48 1.58
C ASN A 85 -12.51 9.64 2.58
N THR A 86 -12.47 10.72 3.37
CA THR A 86 -13.49 11.04 4.38
C THR A 86 -14.46 12.13 3.89
N ASN A 87 -14.36 12.54 2.63
CA ASN A 87 -15.05 13.70 2.06
C ASN A 87 -16.27 13.34 1.21
N ILE A 88 -16.76 12.09 1.25
CA ILE A 88 -17.86 11.62 0.39
C ILE A 88 -19.24 11.84 1.02
N ASP A 89 -19.49 11.20 2.16
CA ASP A 89 -20.80 11.14 2.81
C ASP A 89 -20.71 11.14 4.34
N GLY A 90 -19.56 11.59 4.87
CA GLY A 90 -19.27 11.56 6.31
C GLY A 90 -18.73 10.22 6.80
N GLU A 91 -18.71 9.19 5.94
CA GLU A 91 -18.01 7.93 6.18
C GLU A 91 -16.64 7.92 5.49
N THR A 92 -15.79 6.98 5.89
CA THR A 92 -14.49 6.77 5.24
C THR A 92 -14.62 5.72 4.13
N HIS A 93 -14.25 6.11 2.93
CA HIS A 93 -14.15 5.25 1.75
C HIS A 93 -12.71 5.06 1.36
N LEU A 94 -12.40 3.95 0.68
CA LEU A 94 -11.08 3.71 0.13
C LEU A 94 -11.13 3.92 -1.38
N SER A 95 -10.10 4.54 -1.96
CA SER A 95 -9.98 4.67 -3.41
C SER A 95 -8.58 4.33 -3.89
N PHE A 96 -8.51 3.80 -5.10
CA PHE A 96 -7.26 3.47 -5.78
C PHE A 96 -7.51 3.22 -7.26
N ILE A 97 -6.42 3.09 -8.01
CA ILE A 97 -6.44 2.73 -9.43
C ILE A 97 -5.99 1.29 -9.55
N VAL A 98 -6.77 0.45 -10.22
CA VAL A 98 -6.32 -0.87 -10.68
C VAL A 98 -5.71 -0.68 -12.06
N ALA A 99 -4.43 -1.04 -12.20
CA ALA A 99 -3.70 -0.96 -13.47
C ALA A 99 -4.39 -1.81 -14.54
N TRP A 100 -4.33 -1.42 -15.82
CA TRP A 100 -4.90 -2.19 -16.93
C TRP A 100 -4.37 -3.63 -17.02
N ASP A 101 -5.15 -4.51 -17.64
CA ASP A 101 -4.78 -5.92 -17.83
C ASP A 101 -4.21 -6.12 -19.24
N PRO A 102 -2.90 -6.40 -19.39
CA PRO A 102 -2.30 -6.60 -20.70
C PRO A 102 -2.81 -7.87 -21.41
N GLU A 103 -3.35 -8.86 -20.69
CA GLU A 103 -3.91 -10.08 -21.29
C GLU A 103 -5.37 -9.89 -21.75
N ASN A 104 -6.03 -8.81 -21.35
CA ASN A 104 -7.42 -8.50 -21.65
C ASN A 104 -7.63 -7.03 -22.05
N GLU A 105 -6.68 -6.49 -22.82
CA GLU A 105 -6.54 -5.07 -23.15
C GLU A 105 -7.80 -4.41 -23.75
N PHE A 106 -8.64 -5.19 -24.43
CA PHE A 106 -9.87 -4.69 -25.05
C PHE A 106 -11.01 -4.49 -24.05
N ASN A 107 -11.01 -5.20 -22.91
CA ASN A 107 -12.09 -5.18 -21.94
C ASN A 107 -11.67 -4.59 -20.58
N ASP A 108 -10.38 -4.53 -20.26
CA ASP A 108 -9.88 -3.98 -19.00
C ASP A 108 -8.71 -3.02 -19.22
N ARG A 109 -9.08 -1.76 -19.48
CA ARG A 109 -8.18 -0.62 -19.65
C ARG A 109 -7.76 0.01 -18.32
N GLY A 110 -7.92 -0.70 -17.20
CA GLY A 110 -7.75 -0.13 -15.87
C GLY A 110 -8.95 0.71 -15.45
N ARG A 111 -9.03 1.02 -14.16
CA ARG A 111 -10.16 1.74 -13.56
C ARG A 111 -9.82 2.31 -12.19
N GLY A 112 -10.47 3.42 -11.85
CA GLY A 112 -10.60 3.85 -10.45
C GLY A 112 -11.59 2.95 -9.72
N VAL A 113 -11.26 2.55 -8.50
CA VAL A 113 -12.11 1.73 -7.62
C VAL A 113 -12.41 2.52 -6.37
N ILE A 114 -13.66 2.45 -5.91
CA ILE A 114 -14.10 2.98 -4.61
C ILE A 114 -14.64 1.81 -3.79
N LEU A 115 -14.04 1.57 -2.62
CA LEU A 115 -14.52 0.62 -1.64
C LEU A 115 -15.14 1.35 -0.45
N ASN A 116 -16.14 0.73 0.16
CA ASN A 116 -16.58 1.15 1.49
C ASN A 116 -15.67 0.59 2.59
N LYS A 117 -15.97 0.99 3.83
CA LYS A 117 -15.33 0.51 5.06
C LYS A 117 -15.40 -1.01 5.27
N ASP A 118 -16.28 -1.71 4.57
CA ASP A 118 -16.43 -3.17 4.64
C ASP A 118 -15.62 -3.88 3.52
N TYR A 119 -14.79 -3.12 2.80
CA TYR A 119 -13.94 -3.54 1.68
C TYR A 119 -14.71 -4.04 0.45
N GLN A 120 -15.99 -3.69 0.34
CA GLN A 120 -16.82 -4.01 -0.83
C GLN A 120 -16.67 -2.94 -1.90
N VAL A 121 -16.60 -3.35 -3.17
CA VAL A 121 -16.57 -2.43 -4.31
C VAL A 121 -17.93 -1.76 -4.45
N GLU A 122 -17.99 -0.45 -4.24
CA GLU A 122 -19.21 0.34 -4.43
C GLU A 122 -19.31 0.91 -5.83
N LYS A 123 -18.19 1.40 -6.35
CA LYS A 123 -18.11 2.06 -7.66
C LYS A 123 -16.82 1.69 -8.38
N ASN A 124 -16.93 1.59 -9.70
CA ASN A 124 -15.81 1.60 -10.61
C ASN A 124 -15.94 2.84 -11.51
N VAL A 125 -14.84 3.57 -11.68
CA VAL A 125 -14.72 4.71 -12.58
C VAL A 125 -13.82 4.33 -13.75
N PHE A 126 -14.32 4.46 -14.97
CA PHE A 126 -13.63 3.96 -16.17
C PHE A 126 -13.02 5.06 -17.02
N SER A 127 -12.04 4.68 -17.84
CA SER A 127 -11.40 5.60 -18.77
C SER A 127 -12.37 6.02 -19.89
N PRO A 128 -12.29 7.26 -20.42
CA PRO A 128 -13.01 7.68 -21.60
C PRO A 128 -12.70 6.77 -22.79
N ALA A 129 -13.63 6.64 -23.73
CA ALA A 129 -13.46 5.74 -24.87
C ALA A 129 -12.25 6.07 -25.77
N ASP A 130 -11.84 7.34 -25.79
CA ASP A 130 -10.76 7.89 -26.62
C ASP A 130 -9.43 8.10 -25.87
N SER A 131 -9.31 7.62 -24.63
CA SER A 131 -8.02 7.48 -23.94
C SER A 131 -7.49 6.06 -24.07
N HIS A 132 -6.17 5.89 -23.91
CA HIS A 132 -5.52 4.58 -24.01
C HIS A 132 -5.91 3.65 -22.86
N ASP A 133 -5.60 4.07 -21.64
CA ASP A 133 -5.85 3.39 -20.37
C ASP A 133 -6.32 4.39 -19.30
N PHE A 134 -6.87 3.87 -18.20
CA PHE A 134 -7.10 4.65 -16.99
C PHE A 134 -5.74 4.95 -16.37
N ASN A 135 -5.29 6.19 -16.56
CA ASN A 135 -3.96 6.63 -16.17
C ASN A 135 -3.67 6.32 -14.70
N MET A 136 -2.50 5.76 -14.42
CA MET A 136 -2.10 5.30 -13.08
C MET A 136 -1.75 6.42 -12.09
N HIS A 137 -1.58 7.66 -12.55
CA HIS A 137 -0.92 8.71 -11.77
C HIS A 137 -1.87 9.43 -10.82
N GLU A 138 -3.15 9.59 -11.18
CA GLU A 138 -4.09 10.33 -10.36
C GLU A 138 -5.53 9.81 -10.50
N PHE A 139 -6.14 9.52 -9.35
CA PHE A 139 -7.58 9.36 -9.17
C PHE A 139 -7.99 10.04 -7.86
N ASN A 140 -8.40 11.30 -7.97
CA ASN A 140 -8.72 12.14 -6.83
C ASN A 140 -10.22 12.34 -6.70
N ILE A 141 -10.83 11.81 -5.64
CA ILE A 141 -12.23 12.06 -5.32
C ILE A 141 -12.34 13.46 -4.71
N LEU A 142 -13.13 14.32 -5.36
CA LEU A 142 -13.30 15.71 -4.95
C LEU A 142 -14.28 15.84 -3.79
N ASP A 143 -14.19 16.97 -3.09
CA ASP A 143 -15.02 17.25 -1.92
C ASP A 143 -16.52 17.10 -2.19
N GLY A 144 -17.20 16.38 -1.29
CA GLY A 144 -18.59 15.96 -1.43
C GLY A 144 -18.77 14.64 -2.18
N GLY A 145 -17.70 14.01 -2.68
CA GLY A 145 -17.66 12.64 -3.18
C GLY A 145 -18.52 12.32 -4.39
N LYS A 146 -19.03 13.33 -5.09
CA LYS A 146 -19.87 13.15 -6.29
C LYS A 146 -19.05 13.04 -7.56
N THR A 147 -17.89 13.68 -7.59
CA THR A 147 -17.02 13.70 -8.76
C THR A 147 -15.60 13.31 -8.40
N ALA A 148 -14.88 12.81 -9.39
CA ALA A 148 -13.45 12.54 -9.28
C ALA A 148 -12.72 13.13 -10.48
N VAL A 149 -11.47 13.51 -10.29
CA VAL A 149 -10.58 13.92 -11.38
C VAL A 149 -9.49 12.87 -11.59
N ALA A 150 -9.13 12.67 -12.85
CA ALA A 150 -8.01 11.83 -13.24
C ALA A 150 -7.15 12.51 -14.31
N CYS A 151 -5.89 12.13 -14.37
CA CYS A 151 -5.06 12.38 -15.54
C CYS A 151 -5.54 11.51 -16.69
N ILE A 152 -5.44 12.00 -17.92
CA ILE A 152 -5.72 11.22 -19.12
C ILE A 152 -4.59 11.38 -20.13
N TYR A 153 -4.29 10.30 -20.84
CA TYR A 153 -3.34 10.30 -21.95
C TYR A 153 -4.00 10.00 -23.27
N ARG A 154 -3.62 10.77 -24.30
CA ARG A 154 -4.13 10.60 -25.65
C ARG A 154 -3.02 10.76 -26.70
N PRO A 155 -2.74 9.70 -27.49
CA PRO A 155 -1.92 9.82 -28.69
C PRO A 155 -2.51 10.86 -29.65
N THR A 156 -1.70 11.83 -30.03
CA THR A 156 -2.08 12.93 -30.92
C THR A 156 -0.98 13.18 -31.94
N LEU A 157 -1.36 13.34 -33.21
CA LEU A 157 -0.44 13.75 -34.26
C LEU A 157 -0.28 15.27 -34.24
N VAL A 158 0.96 15.75 -34.13
CA VAL A 158 1.29 17.18 -34.11
C VAL A 158 2.25 17.54 -35.24
N LYS A 159 2.14 18.79 -35.71
CA LYS A 159 3.06 19.35 -36.70
C LYS A 159 4.31 19.86 -36.00
N LEU A 160 5.47 19.63 -36.59
CA LEU A 160 6.75 20.13 -36.08
C LEU A 160 7.15 21.48 -36.70
N GLY A 161 6.17 22.24 -37.20
CA GLY A 161 6.38 23.54 -37.84
C GLY A 161 7.07 24.56 -36.92
N ASP A 162 6.79 24.52 -35.62
CA ASP A 162 7.43 25.37 -34.61
C ASP A 162 8.94 25.11 -34.47
N PHE A 163 9.40 23.93 -34.90
CA PHE A 163 10.81 23.57 -34.97
C PHE A 163 11.42 23.83 -36.36
N GLY A 164 10.68 24.51 -37.26
CA GLY A 164 11.12 24.77 -38.63
C GLY A 164 11.12 23.54 -39.53
N ARG A 165 10.35 22.50 -39.16
CA ARG A 165 10.33 21.21 -39.87
C ARG A 165 8.98 20.97 -40.55
N PRO A 166 8.97 20.36 -41.75
CA PRO A 166 7.72 20.04 -42.44
C PRO A 166 7.05 18.76 -41.92
N ASP A 167 7.74 18.00 -41.07
CA ASP A 167 7.31 16.69 -40.60
C ASP A 167 6.19 16.79 -39.54
N GLU A 168 5.49 15.68 -39.35
CA GLU A 168 4.56 15.47 -38.23
C GLU A 168 5.09 14.35 -37.34
N SER A 169 4.86 14.45 -36.04
CA SER A 169 5.21 13.40 -35.07
C SER A 169 4.00 13.08 -34.20
N TRP A 170 3.86 11.82 -33.81
CA TRP A 170 2.97 11.49 -32.72
C TRP A 170 3.58 11.95 -31.40
N VAL A 171 2.72 12.45 -30.52
CA VAL A 171 3.00 12.73 -29.11
C VAL A 171 1.88 12.16 -28.25
N VAL A 172 2.20 11.82 -27.00
CA VAL A 172 1.21 11.51 -25.98
C VAL A 172 0.86 12.81 -25.26
N SER A 173 -0.40 13.24 -25.35
CA SER A 173 -0.86 14.42 -24.62
C SER A 173 -1.22 14.09 -23.18
N GLY A 174 -0.89 15.01 -22.27
CA GLY A 174 -1.38 15.01 -20.89
C GLY A 174 -2.65 15.84 -20.75
N GLY A 175 -3.63 15.34 -20.01
CA GLY A 175 -4.91 16.02 -19.87
C GLY A 175 -5.64 15.73 -18.55
N ILE A 176 -6.84 16.31 -18.44
CA ILE A 176 -7.74 16.16 -17.29
C ILE A 176 -9.05 15.56 -17.76
N ALA A 177 -9.60 14.64 -16.98
CA ALA A 177 -11.01 14.29 -17.03
C ALA A 177 -11.62 14.41 -15.63
N GLU A 178 -12.76 15.10 -15.51
CA GLU A 178 -13.63 15.04 -14.33
C GLU A 178 -14.80 14.12 -14.64
N TYR A 179 -15.08 13.18 -13.75
CA TYR A 179 -16.14 12.19 -13.86
C TYR A 179 -17.21 12.43 -12.82
N ASP A 180 -18.46 12.27 -13.19
CA ASP A 180 -19.53 11.95 -12.23
C ASP A 180 -19.38 10.48 -11.80
N ILE A 181 -19.15 10.25 -10.51
CA ILE A 181 -18.85 8.90 -9.98
C ILE A 181 -20.07 7.98 -10.10
N ALA A 182 -21.28 8.52 -9.97
CA ALA A 182 -22.50 7.73 -10.01
C ALA A 182 -22.82 7.20 -11.41
N THR A 183 -22.56 8.02 -12.44
CA THR A 183 -22.97 7.73 -13.82
C THR A 183 -21.81 7.38 -14.75
N ASN A 184 -20.55 7.57 -14.33
CA ASN A 184 -19.36 7.48 -15.19
C ASN A 184 -19.33 8.52 -16.34
N SER A 185 -20.16 9.56 -16.27
CA SER A 185 -20.19 10.61 -17.29
C SER A 185 -18.98 11.54 -17.14
N VAL A 186 -18.34 11.91 -18.25
CA VAL A 186 -17.29 12.93 -18.24
C VAL A 186 -17.93 14.32 -18.19
N LEU A 187 -17.70 15.05 -17.10
CA LEU A 187 -18.24 16.39 -16.85
C LEU A 187 -17.35 17.50 -17.42
N PHE A 188 -16.05 17.28 -17.37
CA PHE A 188 -15.05 18.20 -17.90
C PHE A 188 -13.92 17.38 -18.53
N LYS A 189 -13.44 17.85 -19.67
CA LYS A 189 -12.29 17.25 -20.35
C LYS A 189 -11.39 18.34 -20.88
N TRP A 190 -10.09 18.17 -20.66
CA TRP A 190 -9.06 19.10 -21.13
C TRP A 190 -7.88 18.34 -21.72
N ASN A 191 -7.41 18.78 -22.88
CA ASN A 191 -6.33 18.14 -23.62
C ASN A 191 -5.15 19.10 -23.74
N GLY A 192 -4.01 18.75 -23.16
CA GLY A 192 -2.87 19.67 -23.08
C GLY A 192 -2.30 20.08 -24.43
N VAL A 193 -2.40 19.24 -25.46
CA VAL A 193 -1.85 19.56 -26.79
C VAL A 193 -2.52 20.76 -27.47
N ASP A 194 -3.75 21.10 -27.07
CA ASP A 194 -4.47 22.26 -27.61
C ASP A 194 -3.97 23.58 -26.97
N HIS A 195 -3.13 23.51 -25.94
CA HIS A 195 -2.76 24.64 -25.09
C HIS A 195 -1.27 24.74 -24.77
N ILE A 196 -0.55 23.61 -24.77
CA ILE A 196 0.87 23.50 -24.44
C ILE A 196 1.61 23.11 -25.72
N PRO A 197 2.38 24.02 -26.32
CA PRO A 197 3.18 23.72 -27.49
C PRO A 197 4.33 22.79 -27.12
N VAL A 198 4.78 21.99 -28.09
CA VAL A 198 5.78 20.92 -27.86
C VAL A 198 7.12 21.48 -27.37
N HIS A 199 7.48 22.72 -27.71
CA HIS A 199 8.73 23.34 -27.28
C HIS A 199 8.77 23.70 -25.78
N GLU A 200 7.64 23.71 -25.06
CA GLU A 200 7.64 23.81 -23.59
C GLU A 200 8.20 22.52 -22.94
N SER A 201 8.30 21.42 -23.70
CA SER A 201 8.88 20.16 -23.23
C SER A 201 10.39 20.24 -23.04
N ASN A 202 10.88 19.66 -21.95
CA ASN A 202 12.30 19.38 -21.74
C ASN A 202 12.70 17.96 -22.19
N PHE A 203 11.74 17.16 -22.68
CA PHE A 203 11.90 15.77 -23.08
C PHE A 203 11.66 15.53 -24.58
N PHE A 204 11.34 16.60 -25.31
CA PHE A 204 11.29 16.63 -26.76
C PHE A 204 12.11 17.82 -27.28
N HIS A 205 12.99 17.57 -28.23
CA HIS A 205 13.89 18.57 -28.81
C HIS A 205 13.72 18.67 -30.33
N ALA A 206 14.16 19.81 -30.89
CA ALA A 206 14.04 20.11 -32.31
C ALA A 206 14.70 19.05 -33.24
N TRP A 207 15.75 18.37 -32.74
CA TRP A 207 16.50 17.35 -33.46
C TRP A 207 15.95 15.93 -33.31
N ASP A 208 14.95 15.71 -32.45
CA ASP A 208 14.39 14.38 -32.23
C ASP A 208 13.64 13.91 -33.46
N GLN A 209 13.79 12.63 -33.79
CA GLN A 209 13.14 12.07 -34.98
C GLN A 209 11.63 11.95 -34.73
N PRO A 210 10.80 12.14 -35.77
CA PRO A 210 9.37 11.92 -35.64
C PRO A 210 9.09 10.48 -35.23
N HIS A 211 8.16 10.31 -34.30
CA HIS A 211 7.79 9.00 -33.75
C HIS A 211 6.41 8.57 -34.25
N GLY A 212 6.22 7.25 -34.42
CA GLY A 212 4.89 6.67 -34.68
C GLY A 212 4.02 6.67 -33.43
N ALA A 213 2.75 6.32 -33.55
CA ALA A 213 1.87 6.15 -32.39
C ALA A 213 2.46 5.10 -31.40
N PRO A 214 2.36 5.30 -30.08
CA PRO A 214 1.60 6.37 -29.40
C PRO A 214 2.30 7.74 -29.36
N GLY A 215 3.59 7.81 -29.70
CA GLY A 215 4.34 9.05 -29.85
C GLY A 215 5.28 9.34 -28.68
N TRP A 216 5.93 10.50 -28.73
CA TRP A 216 6.74 11.01 -27.61
C TRP A 216 5.84 11.44 -26.46
N ASP A 217 6.11 10.97 -25.25
CA ASP A 217 5.55 11.59 -24.05
C ASP A 217 6.28 12.91 -23.79
N TYR A 218 5.67 14.02 -24.20
CA TYR A 218 6.31 15.33 -24.16
C TYR A 218 5.95 16.13 -22.90
N VAL A 219 4.93 15.73 -22.14
CA VAL A 219 4.46 16.48 -20.95
C VAL A 219 4.40 15.65 -19.68
N HIS A 220 4.04 14.37 -19.78
CA HIS A 220 3.91 13.45 -18.64
C HIS A 220 3.09 14.03 -17.47
N ALA A 221 1.76 14.09 -17.65
CA ALA A 221 0.83 14.51 -16.60
C ALA A 221 0.80 13.51 -15.46
N ASN A 222 1.06 13.95 -14.22
CA ASN A 222 1.21 13.01 -13.09
C ASN A 222 0.45 13.39 -11.81
N ALA A 223 -0.25 14.51 -11.82
CA ALA A 223 -1.14 14.91 -10.73
C ALA A 223 -2.15 15.94 -11.22
N VAL A 224 -3.37 15.86 -10.71
CA VAL A 224 -4.41 16.86 -10.90
C VAL A 224 -5.18 17.10 -9.60
N ASP A 225 -5.57 18.36 -9.39
CA ASP A 225 -6.43 18.76 -8.28
C ASP A 225 -7.37 19.91 -8.70
N LYS A 226 -8.44 20.15 -7.94
CA LYS A 226 -9.46 21.16 -8.24
C LYS A 226 -9.77 21.99 -7.01
N ASN A 227 -9.83 23.31 -7.17
CA ASN A 227 -10.23 24.20 -6.09
C ASN A 227 -11.76 24.43 -6.05
N ALA A 228 -12.23 25.08 -4.97
CA ALA A 228 -13.64 25.40 -4.78
C ALA A 228 -14.22 26.39 -5.83
N ALA A 229 -13.38 27.17 -6.54
CA ALA A 229 -13.82 28.02 -7.65
C ALA A 229 -14.07 27.22 -8.94
N GLY A 230 -13.64 25.95 -8.96
CA GLY A 230 -13.78 25.03 -10.08
C GLY A 230 -12.60 25.03 -11.04
N ASP A 231 -11.51 25.72 -10.72
CA ASP A 231 -10.29 25.71 -11.52
C ASP A 231 -9.37 24.55 -11.10
N TYR A 232 -8.64 24.01 -12.07
CA TYR A 232 -7.77 22.85 -11.88
C TYR A 232 -6.31 23.28 -11.80
N ILE A 233 -5.51 22.52 -11.08
CA ILE A 233 -4.05 22.51 -11.26
C ILE A 233 -3.63 21.14 -11.75
N ILE A 234 -2.70 21.11 -12.71
CA ILE A 234 -2.13 19.89 -13.27
C ILE A 234 -0.61 19.99 -13.29
N SER A 235 0.04 18.92 -12.85
CA SER A 235 1.49 18.78 -12.89
C SER A 235 1.92 18.03 -14.15
N MET A 236 2.86 18.62 -14.89
CA MET A 236 3.47 18.03 -16.08
C MET A 236 4.98 17.89 -15.86
N ARG A 237 5.43 16.65 -15.66
CA ARG A 237 6.81 16.32 -15.30
C ARG A 237 7.81 16.77 -16.37
N PHE A 238 7.51 16.52 -17.64
CA PHE A 238 8.39 16.81 -18.78
C PHE A 238 8.31 18.25 -19.28
N THR A 239 7.68 19.14 -18.52
CA THR A 239 7.83 20.59 -18.72
C THR A 239 8.40 21.28 -17.48
N ASN A 240 8.56 20.56 -16.36
CA ASN A 240 8.83 21.13 -15.04
C ASN A 240 7.83 22.23 -14.64
N THR A 241 6.57 22.09 -15.04
CA THR A 241 5.56 23.15 -14.89
C THR A 241 4.30 22.63 -14.19
N ILE A 242 3.75 23.46 -13.30
CA ILE A 242 2.37 23.36 -12.82
C ILE A 242 1.51 24.35 -13.60
N TYR A 243 0.44 23.86 -14.24
CA TYR A 243 -0.51 24.69 -14.98
C TYR A 243 -1.80 24.83 -14.19
N CYS A 244 -2.32 26.04 -14.08
CA CYS A 244 -3.67 26.26 -13.61
C CYS A 244 -4.62 26.45 -14.78
N ILE A 245 -5.69 25.67 -14.83
CA ILE A 245 -6.63 25.57 -15.95
C ILE A 245 -8.00 26.05 -15.49
N SER A 246 -8.59 26.96 -16.25
CA SER A 246 -9.92 27.46 -15.92
C SER A 246 -10.99 26.40 -16.14
N GLY A 247 -11.82 26.14 -15.13
CA GLY A 247 -12.92 25.17 -15.23
C GLY A 247 -14.07 25.61 -16.15
N ARG A 248 -14.13 26.89 -16.55
CA ARG A 248 -15.21 27.45 -17.38
C ARG A 248 -14.93 27.41 -18.88
N GLY A 249 -13.70 27.11 -19.29
CA GLY A 249 -13.33 27.16 -20.71
C GLY A 249 -11.95 26.59 -21.06
N GLY A 250 -11.26 25.95 -20.11
CA GLY A 250 -10.01 25.24 -20.40
C GLY A 250 -8.80 26.13 -20.70
N ARG A 251 -8.90 27.45 -20.60
CA ARG A 251 -7.71 28.32 -20.78
C ARG A 251 -6.72 28.15 -19.64
N ILE A 252 -5.43 28.17 -19.94
CA ILE A 252 -4.38 28.29 -18.92
C ILE A 252 -4.50 29.67 -18.27
N LEU A 253 -4.66 29.69 -16.95
CA LEU A 253 -4.71 30.89 -16.11
C LEU A 253 -3.30 31.37 -15.77
N TRP A 254 -2.43 30.44 -15.39
CA TRP A 254 -1.03 30.70 -15.08
C TRP A 254 -0.18 29.43 -15.20
N ARG A 255 1.14 29.62 -15.36
CA ARG A 255 2.19 28.60 -15.39
C ARG A 255 3.19 28.90 -14.27
N LEU A 256 3.44 27.93 -13.39
CA LEU A 256 4.48 28.01 -12.37
C LEU A 256 5.62 27.05 -12.77
N GLY A 257 6.86 27.55 -12.79
CA GLY A 257 8.02 26.78 -13.28
C GLY A 257 8.10 26.67 -14.81
N GLY A 258 9.05 25.86 -15.27
CA GLY A 258 9.31 25.57 -16.69
C GLY A 258 9.81 26.76 -17.51
N ALA A 259 9.79 26.57 -18.84
CA ALA A 259 10.32 27.54 -19.81
C ALA A 259 9.50 28.84 -19.90
N GLU A 260 8.19 28.77 -19.62
CA GLU A 260 7.21 29.84 -19.85
C GLU A 260 6.53 30.28 -18.54
N SER A 261 7.26 30.28 -17.42
CA SER A 261 6.69 30.65 -16.12
C SER A 261 6.14 32.08 -16.12
N ASN A 262 4.99 32.27 -15.48
CA ASN A 262 4.40 33.59 -15.28
C ASN A 262 4.86 34.25 -13.99
N PHE A 263 5.46 33.50 -13.05
CA PHE A 263 5.78 33.99 -11.72
C PHE A 263 7.24 34.43 -11.62
N ASP A 264 7.45 35.54 -10.91
CA ASP A 264 8.75 35.83 -10.30
C ASP A 264 8.94 34.90 -9.09
N GLN A 265 9.95 34.03 -9.16
CA GLN A 265 10.26 33.02 -8.14
C GLN A 265 11.77 32.95 -7.88
N ASP A 266 12.15 32.81 -6.62
CA ASP A 266 13.55 32.72 -6.15
C ASP A 266 14.00 31.28 -5.83
N PHE A 267 13.22 30.30 -6.26
CA PHE A 267 13.45 28.87 -6.02
C PHE A 267 13.30 28.07 -7.33
N THR A 268 13.76 26.83 -7.29
CA THR A 268 13.62 25.88 -8.41
C THR A 268 12.86 24.65 -7.92
N PHE A 269 12.15 24.01 -8.85
CA PHE A 269 11.69 22.63 -8.73
C PHE A 269 11.70 22.00 -10.12
N SER A 270 11.78 20.68 -10.17
CA SER A 270 11.73 19.94 -11.43
C SER A 270 11.26 18.51 -11.23
N LYS A 271 10.76 17.90 -12.30
CA LYS A 271 10.28 16.50 -12.35
C LYS A 271 9.25 16.21 -11.26
N GLN A 272 8.49 17.22 -10.88
CA GLN A 272 7.65 17.25 -9.68
C GLN A 272 6.45 16.32 -9.78
N HIS A 273 5.94 15.90 -8.63
CA HIS A 273 4.78 15.02 -8.48
C HIS A 273 3.78 15.57 -7.46
N ASP A 274 2.56 15.05 -7.52
CA ASP A 274 1.51 15.21 -6.51
C ASP A 274 1.24 16.67 -6.12
N VAL A 275 0.97 17.51 -7.12
CA VAL A 275 0.55 18.88 -6.84
C VAL A 275 -0.88 18.90 -6.27
N LYS A 276 -1.07 19.59 -5.15
CA LYS A 276 -2.37 19.75 -4.48
C LYS A 276 -2.61 21.19 -4.04
N PHE A 277 -3.87 21.64 -4.08
CA PHE A 277 -4.26 22.87 -3.42
C PHE A 277 -4.28 22.64 -1.90
N VAL A 278 -3.52 23.44 -1.17
CA VAL A 278 -3.60 23.52 0.31
C VAL A 278 -4.59 24.59 0.73
N SER A 279 -4.59 25.72 0.01
CA SER A 279 -5.62 26.74 0.13
C SER A 279 -5.72 27.55 -1.16
N SER A 280 -6.89 28.10 -1.45
CA SER A 280 -7.13 28.92 -2.64
C SER A 280 -8.24 29.92 -2.33
N ASN A 281 -7.95 31.21 -2.48
CA ASN A 281 -8.95 32.29 -2.33
C ASN A 281 -9.19 33.05 -3.65
N GLY A 282 -8.89 32.41 -4.78
CA GLY A 282 -9.04 32.96 -6.12
C GLY A 282 -7.82 33.74 -6.63
N THR A 283 -7.16 34.53 -5.78
CA THR A 283 -5.97 35.30 -6.19
C THR A 283 -4.69 34.91 -5.45
N ASP A 284 -4.80 34.54 -4.18
CA ASP A 284 -3.77 33.83 -3.44
C ASP A 284 -4.04 32.32 -3.49
N HIS A 285 -2.97 31.56 -3.73
CA HIS A 285 -2.99 30.11 -3.58
C HIS A 285 -1.84 29.68 -2.69
N VAL A 286 -2.05 28.59 -1.93
CA VAL A 286 -0.96 27.78 -1.39
C VAL A 286 -1.12 26.40 -2.00
N ILE A 287 -0.06 25.92 -2.63
CA ILE A 287 0.00 24.56 -3.18
C ILE A 287 1.10 23.77 -2.48
N SER A 288 0.92 22.45 -2.38
CA SER A 288 1.99 21.51 -2.03
C SER A 288 2.38 20.69 -3.24
N LEU A 289 3.66 20.29 -3.32
CA LEU A 289 4.15 19.32 -4.30
C LEU A 289 5.35 18.55 -3.76
N LEU A 290 5.60 17.38 -4.33
CA LEU A 290 6.87 16.69 -4.19
C LEU A 290 7.84 17.17 -5.28
N ASN A 291 8.90 17.85 -4.89
CA ASN A 291 9.99 18.24 -5.78
C ASN A 291 11.01 17.08 -5.84
N ASN A 292 10.87 16.24 -6.87
CA ASN A 292 11.80 15.16 -7.14
C ASN A 292 13.20 15.70 -7.43
N ALA A 293 13.29 16.78 -8.20
CA ALA A 293 14.54 17.45 -8.58
C ALA A 293 15.57 16.55 -9.27
N SER A 294 15.17 15.37 -9.75
CA SER A 294 16.07 14.33 -10.26
C SER A 294 15.31 13.33 -11.11
N ASP A 295 15.97 12.76 -12.09
CA ASP A 295 15.51 11.65 -12.93
C ASP A 295 16.67 10.68 -13.18
N GLU A 296 16.54 9.79 -14.16
CA GLU A 296 17.55 8.82 -14.56
C GLU A 296 18.77 9.46 -15.23
N ALA A 297 18.64 10.67 -15.76
CA ALA A 297 19.66 11.34 -16.56
C ALA A 297 20.39 12.47 -15.81
N SER A 298 19.70 13.18 -14.92
CA SER A 298 20.11 14.47 -14.38
C SER A 298 19.50 14.79 -13.02
N ASN A 299 20.24 15.56 -12.23
CA ASN A 299 19.80 16.07 -10.93
C ASN A 299 19.90 17.61 -10.93
N ASP A 300 18.81 18.28 -10.59
CA ASP A 300 18.74 19.74 -10.48
C ASP A 300 18.97 20.20 -9.02
N GLU A 301 18.72 19.33 -8.04
CA GLU A 301 19.08 19.53 -6.64
C GLU A 301 19.82 18.32 -6.05
N LYS A 302 20.38 18.48 -4.85
CA LYS A 302 21.10 17.41 -4.13
C LYS A 302 20.17 16.48 -3.35
N VAL A 303 19.01 16.99 -2.95
CA VAL A 303 18.04 16.32 -2.08
C VAL A 303 16.65 16.63 -2.59
N SER A 304 15.77 15.63 -2.65
CA SER A 304 14.37 15.85 -2.99
C SER A 304 13.63 16.39 -1.79
N SER A 305 12.58 17.17 -2.02
CA SER A 305 11.87 17.85 -0.93
C SER A 305 10.38 17.94 -1.19
N VAL A 306 9.58 17.97 -0.14
CA VAL A 306 8.22 18.52 -0.22
C VAL A 306 8.31 20.03 -0.18
N LEU A 307 7.62 20.72 -1.09
CA LEU A 307 7.51 22.17 -1.11
C LEU A 307 6.07 22.60 -0.86
N TYR A 308 5.89 23.59 0.01
CA TYR A 308 4.68 24.39 0.08
C TYR A 308 4.98 25.76 -0.50
N ILE A 309 4.23 26.15 -1.53
CA ILE A 309 4.49 27.35 -2.32
C ILE A 309 3.28 28.26 -2.19
N LYS A 310 3.52 29.50 -1.78
CA LYS A 310 2.51 30.56 -1.84
C LYS A 310 2.63 31.31 -3.17
N LEU A 311 1.50 31.46 -3.84
CA LEU A 311 1.33 32.13 -5.13
C LEU A 311 0.44 33.36 -4.93
N ASP A 312 0.88 34.50 -5.47
CA ASP A 312 0.06 35.70 -5.66
C ASP A 312 -0.11 35.90 -7.17
N THR A 313 -1.33 35.66 -7.66
CA THR A 313 -1.65 35.73 -9.11
C THR A 313 -1.95 37.15 -9.60
N LEU A 314 -2.06 38.13 -8.69
CA LEU A 314 -2.17 39.55 -9.07
C LEU A 314 -0.78 40.14 -9.27
N ALA A 315 0.13 39.90 -8.32
CA ALA A 315 1.52 40.32 -8.41
C ALA A 315 2.37 39.39 -9.30
N MET A 316 1.87 38.19 -9.61
CA MET A 316 2.61 37.11 -10.27
C MET A 316 3.93 36.82 -9.55
N THR A 317 3.85 36.61 -8.23
CA THR A 317 5.00 36.20 -7.41
C THR A 317 4.76 34.84 -6.77
N ALA A 318 5.81 34.03 -6.68
CA ALA A 318 5.77 32.75 -6.01
C ALA A 318 6.92 32.65 -5.01
N ARG A 319 6.65 32.05 -3.84
CA ARG A 319 7.68 31.80 -2.82
C ARG A 319 7.45 30.48 -2.12
N VAL A 320 8.53 29.78 -1.81
CA VAL A 320 8.48 28.63 -0.90
C VAL A 320 8.27 29.15 0.52
N ILE A 321 7.20 28.69 1.18
CA ILE A 321 6.89 29.02 2.58
C ILE A 321 7.24 27.89 3.54
N ARG A 322 7.43 26.68 3.03
CA ARG A 322 7.92 25.51 3.78
C ARG A 322 8.60 24.55 2.82
N ARG A 323 9.77 24.05 3.22
CA ARG A 323 10.52 22.99 2.54
C ARG A 323 10.79 21.88 3.55
N ILE A 324 10.55 20.65 3.14
CA ILE A 324 10.83 19.46 3.96
C ILE A 324 11.71 18.55 3.12
N ASP A 325 12.97 18.48 3.47
CA ASP A 325 13.94 17.65 2.77
C ASP A 325 13.72 16.17 3.11
N ARG A 326 14.01 15.31 2.13
CA ARG A 326 14.02 13.86 2.33
C ARG A 326 15.00 13.50 3.47
N PRO A 327 14.58 12.75 4.51
CA PRO A 327 15.36 12.61 5.75
C PRO A 327 16.76 12.00 5.59
N ASP A 328 16.96 11.13 4.59
CA ASP A 328 18.24 10.47 4.31
C ASP A 328 19.19 11.32 3.45
N GLY A 329 18.80 12.54 3.07
CA GLY A 329 19.58 13.43 2.21
C GLY A 329 19.73 12.93 0.77
N GLN A 330 18.86 12.02 0.31
CA GLN A 330 18.91 11.47 -1.05
C GLN A 330 17.86 12.08 -1.98
N LEU A 331 17.80 11.53 -3.19
CA LEU A 331 16.85 11.90 -4.24
C LEU A 331 15.79 10.81 -4.42
N THR A 332 14.54 11.24 -4.64
CA THR A 332 13.45 10.43 -5.18
C THR A 332 13.29 10.76 -6.67
N ARG A 333 13.83 9.92 -7.55
CA ARG A 333 13.92 10.22 -8.99
C ARG A 333 12.57 10.26 -9.71
N LEU A 334 11.60 9.50 -9.21
CA LEU A 334 10.31 9.29 -9.84
C LEU A 334 9.25 9.18 -8.74
N ARG A 335 8.00 9.51 -9.08
CA ARG A 335 6.81 9.20 -8.27
C ARG A 335 6.85 9.84 -6.87
N GLY A 336 5.97 9.38 -6.00
CA GLY A 336 5.82 9.85 -4.62
C GLY A 336 4.73 10.91 -4.45
N ASN A 337 4.53 11.33 -3.20
CA ASN A 337 3.49 12.28 -2.81
C ASN A 337 3.83 13.04 -1.52
N ALA A 338 3.06 14.11 -1.29
CA ALA A 338 3.05 14.86 -0.05
C ALA A 338 1.61 15.08 0.42
N GLN A 339 1.31 14.64 1.63
CA GLN A 339 0.00 14.79 2.25
C GLN A 339 0.11 15.67 3.49
N THR A 340 -0.74 16.70 3.57
CA THR A 340 -0.94 17.46 4.81
C THR A 340 -1.91 16.70 5.71
N LEU A 341 -1.52 16.42 6.94
CA LEU A 341 -2.33 15.70 7.92
C LEU A 341 -3.17 16.66 8.78
N PRO A 342 -4.26 16.19 9.43
CA PRO A 342 -5.15 17.06 10.21
C PRO A 342 -4.48 17.84 11.36
N ASN A 343 -3.39 17.32 11.93
CA ASN A 343 -2.61 17.98 12.98
C ASN A 343 -1.54 18.97 12.43
N GLY A 344 -1.51 19.20 11.11
CA GLY A 344 -0.55 20.06 10.43
C GLY A 344 0.78 19.40 10.06
N ASN A 345 0.97 18.12 10.43
CA ASN A 345 2.13 17.34 9.99
C ASN A 345 2.09 17.14 8.48
N THR A 346 3.24 16.79 7.92
CA THR A 346 3.36 16.37 6.52
C THR A 346 3.79 14.92 6.47
N PHE A 347 3.00 14.09 5.80
CA PHE A 347 3.36 12.73 5.45
C PHE A 347 3.88 12.70 4.01
N ALA A 348 5.06 12.14 3.80
CA ALA A 348 5.70 12.10 2.49
C ALA A 348 5.99 10.65 2.09
N GLY A 349 5.55 10.28 0.88
CA GLY A 349 5.91 9.04 0.21
C GLY A 349 7.03 9.29 -0.79
N TRP A 350 8.18 8.65 -0.59
CA TRP A 350 9.37 8.74 -1.44
C TRP A 350 9.51 7.55 -2.42
N SER A 351 8.40 6.84 -2.61
CA SER A 351 8.15 5.74 -3.55
C SER A 351 9.05 4.50 -3.44
N LYS A 352 10.34 4.65 -3.77
CA LYS A 352 11.28 3.53 -3.89
C LYS A 352 11.44 2.84 -2.54
N PHE A 353 11.37 1.51 -2.54
CA PHE A 353 11.43 0.69 -1.32
C PHE A 353 10.32 0.99 -0.31
N GLY A 354 9.22 1.63 -0.75
CA GLY A 354 8.18 2.09 0.17
C GLY A 354 8.69 3.13 1.16
N TYR A 355 9.78 3.84 0.85
CA TYR A 355 10.33 4.81 1.79
C TYR A 355 9.34 5.94 2.04
N GLN A 356 9.03 6.21 3.29
CA GLN A 356 8.06 7.20 3.73
C GLN A 356 8.49 7.85 5.03
N SER A 357 7.96 9.04 5.30
CA SER A 357 8.30 9.79 6.51
C SER A 357 7.17 10.71 6.94
N GLU A 358 7.10 10.97 8.24
CA GLU A 358 6.22 11.99 8.81
C GLU A 358 7.02 13.11 9.44
N HIS A 359 6.59 14.35 9.24
CA HIS A 359 7.28 15.55 9.68
C HIS A 359 6.35 16.51 10.42
N ALA A 360 6.82 17.09 11.52
CA ALA A 360 6.11 18.13 12.25
C ALA A 360 6.02 19.44 11.43
N PRO A 361 5.11 20.38 11.78
CA PRO A 361 4.95 21.66 11.08
C PRO A 361 6.23 22.48 10.94
N ASN A 362 7.15 22.34 11.89
CA ASN A 362 8.46 23.00 11.91
C ASN A 362 9.54 22.31 11.04
N GLY A 363 9.24 21.13 10.47
CA GLY A 363 10.16 20.35 9.63
C GLY A 363 10.91 19.23 10.35
N ASP A 364 10.68 19.01 11.65
CA ASP A 364 11.32 17.89 12.36
C ASP A 364 10.84 16.55 11.81
N VAL A 365 11.76 15.62 11.57
CA VAL A 365 11.43 14.24 11.21
C VAL A 365 10.89 13.51 12.44
N LEU A 366 9.65 13.03 12.37
CA LEU A 366 8.97 12.30 13.45
C LEU A 366 9.06 10.79 13.26
N MET A 367 8.98 10.34 12.01
CA MET A 367 9.03 8.92 11.64
C MET A 367 9.68 8.75 10.28
N THR A 368 10.43 7.67 10.12
CA THR A 368 10.82 7.13 8.81
C THR A 368 10.51 5.64 8.75
N ALA A 369 10.06 5.17 7.59
CA ALA A 369 9.79 3.75 7.36
C ALA A 369 10.15 3.36 5.92
N ARG A 370 10.57 2.11 5.71
CA ARG A 370 10.75 1.49 4.38
C ARG A 370 10.46 0.00 4.44
N PHE A 371 10.17 -0.62 3.31
CA PHE A 371 10.17 -2.07 3.20
C PHE A 371 11.56 -2.65 3.51
N VAL A 372 11.58 -3.76 4.25
CA VAL A 372 12.80 -4.57 4.47
C VAL A 372 13.31 -5.12 3.13
N SER A 373 12.39 -5.45 2.21
CA SER A 373 12.72 -5.95 0.88
C SER A 373 12.96 -4.80 -0.10
N ASP A 374 14.08 -4.83 -0.81
CA ASP A 374 14.41 -3.91 -1.90
C ASP A 374 13.65 -4.21 -3.21
N ARG A 375 13.05 -5.40 -3.32
CA ARG A 375 12.30 -5.83 -4.51
C ARG A 375 11.02 -5.04 -4.79
N TYR A 376 10.45 -4.35 -3.81
CA TYR A 376 9.15 -3.70 -3.92
C TYR A 376 9.27 -2.18 -3.81
N SER A 377 8.38 -1.47 -4.48
CA SER A 377 8.16 -0.04 -4.30
C SER A 377 6.66 0.21 -4.15
N THR A 378 6.29 1.41 -3.75
CA THR A 378 4.91 1.89 -3.85
C THR A 378 4.88 3.20 -4.61
N TYR A 379 3.81 3.50 -5.36
CA TYR A 379 3.79 4.70 -6.21
C TYR A 379 3.61 5.96 -5.36
N ARG A 380 2.66 5.92 -4.43
CA ARG A 380 2.37 6.91 -3.39
C ARG A 380 2.07 6.19 -2.08
N ALA A 381 2.24 6.89 -0.96
CA ALA A 381 1.90 6.40 0.37
C ALA A 381 1.08 7.47 1.10
N TYR A 382 -0.06 7.09 1.67
CA TYR A 382 -0.93 8.00 2.41
C TYR A 382 -1.10 7.55 3.85
N LYS A 383 -1.47 8.49 4.72
CA LYS A 383 -1.81 8.22 6.12
C LYS A 383 -3.17 8.81 6.46
N SER A 384 -4.02 8.00 7.10
CA SER A 384 -5.34 8.42 7.57
C SER A 384 -5.82 7.51 8.68
N GLU A 385 -6.63 8.04 9.59
CA GLU A 385 -7.49 7.19 10.42
C GLU A 385 -8.53 6.50 9.53
N PHE A 386 -8.89 5.27 9.90
CA PHE A 386 -9.84 4.44 9.16
C PHE A 386 -10.40 3.35 10.07
N VAL A 387 -11.70 3.10 9.97
CA VAL A 387 -12.36 1.99 10.67
C VAL A 387 -12.83 0.98 9.64
N GLY A 388 -12.03 -0.06 9.41
CA GLY A 388 -12.38 -1.19 8.56
C GLY A 388 -13.21 -2.24 9.30
N ARG A 389 -14.30 -2.70 8.68
CA ARG A 389 -15.24 -3.71 9.21
C ARG A 389 -15.54 -4.79 8.17
N PRO A 390 -14.63 -5.75 7.94
CA PRO A 390 -14.82 -6.78 6.92
C PRO A 390 -16.07 -7.62 7.19
N LEU A 391 -16.81 -7.97 6.13
CA LEU A 391 -18.01 -8.83 6.24
C LEU A 391 -17.69 -10.30 6.43
N THR A 392 -16.47 -10.73 6.12
CA THR A 392 -16.02 -12.09 6.39
C THR A 392 -15.86 -12.29 7.89
N PRO A 393 -16.21 -13.47 8.44
CA PRO A 393 -15.90 -13.75 9.84
C PRO A 393 -14.37 -13.83 10.05
N PRO A 394 -13.90 -13.74 11.29
CA PRO A 394 -12.53 -14.11 11.64
C PRO A 394 -12.12 -15.50 11.14
N ASP A 395 -10.87 -15.63 10.73
CA ASP A 395 -10.25 -16.91 10.43
C ASP A 395 -9.63 -17.50 11.70
N VAL A 396 -9.83 -18.80 11.90
CA VAL A 396 -9.21 -19.56 12.99
C VAL A 396 -8.59 -20.84 12.45
N VAL A 397 -7.39 -21.16 12.92
CA VAL A 397 -6.70 -22.43 12.65
C VAL A 397 -6.25 -23.02 13.98
N ALA A 398 -6.46 -24.31 14.16
CA ALA A 398 -6.04 -25.01 15.37
C ALA A 398 -5.23 -26.26 15.03
N SER A 399 -4.21 -26.55 15.81
CA SER A 399 -3.35 -27.72 15.63
C SER A 399 -2.98 -28.34 16.97
N VAL A 400 -3.01 -29.67 17.05
CA VAL A 400 -2.75 -30.42 18.29
C VAL A 400 -1.33 -30.97 18.29
N TYR A 401 -0.61 -30.77 19.38
CA TYR A 401 0.75 -31.25 19.59
C TYR A 401 0.87 -31.98 20.92
N GLY A 402 1.76 -32.95 21.01
CA GLY A 402 2.08 -33.61 22.27
C GLY A 402 2.94 -34.85 22.10
N THR A 403 3.62 -35.24 23.19
CA THR A 403 4.48 -36.44 23.24
C THR A 403 3.90 -37.57 24.09
N SER A 404 2.82 -37.32 24.84
CA SER A 404 2.11 -38.30 25.67
C SER A 404 0.66 -37.86 25.91
N ASN A 405 -0.19 -38.74 26.47
CA ASN A 405 -1.58 -38.40 26.80
C ASN A 405 -1.71 -37.25 27.83
N THR A 406 -0.67 -37.00 28.64
CA THR A 406 -0.67 -35.97 29.69
C THR A 406 0.02 -34.68 29.26
N SER A 407 0.58 -34.63 28.05
CA SER A 407 1.35 -33.49 27.53
C SER A 407 0.84 -33.08 26.15
N ILE A 408 -0.47 -33.12 25.97
CA ILE A 408 -1.14 -32.69 24.74
C ILE A 408 -1.56 -31.24 24.93
N HIS A 409 -1.34 -30.42 23.91
CA HIS A 409 -1.77 -29.03 23.86
C HIS A 409 -2.37 -28.75 22.48
N THR A 410 -3.35 -27.86 22.43
CA THR A 410 -3.87 -27.29 21.19
C THR A 410 -3.31 -25.87 21.04
N VAL A 411 -2.69 -25.60 19.90
CA VAL A 411 -2.24 -24.25 19.50
C VAL A 411 -3.28 -23.70 18.53
N ILE A 412 -3.78 -22.51 18.82
CA ILE A 412 -4.84 -21.83 18.08
C ILE A 412 -4.28 -20.51 17.56
N TYR A 413 -4.57 -20.19 16.31
CA TYR A 413 -4.28 -18.92 15.68
C TYR A 413 -5.58 -18.28 15.22
N ALA A 414 -5.74 -16.99 15.48
CA ALA A 414 -6.87 -16.19 15.00
C ALA A 414 -6.39 -14.92 14.30
N SER A 415 -7.06 -14.54 13.21
CA SER A 415 -6.79 -13.30 12.50
C SER A 415 -8.06 -12.78 11.81
N TRP A 416 -8.08 -11.49 11.49
CA TRP A 416 -9.22 -10.88 10.78
C TRP A 416 -8.76 -9.81 9.81
N ASN A 417 -8.67 -10.18 8.52
CA ASN A 417 -8.15 -9.31 7.47
C ASN A 417 -9.02 -8.06 7.29
N GLY A 418 -8.53 -6.93 7.78
CA GLY A 418 -9.14 -5.61 7.65
C GLY A 418 -9.94 -5.12 8.85
N ALA A 419 -10.08 -5.90 9.93
CA ALA A 419 -10.69 -5.39 11.15
C ALA A 419 -9.70 -4.49 11.89
N THR A 420 -10.13 -3.27 12.23
CA THR A 420 -9.26 -2.21 12.77
C THR A 420 -9.48 -1.93 14.26
N ASP A 421 -10.71 -2.12 14.73
CA ASP A 421 -11.18 -1.82 16.10
C ASP A 421 -11.22 -3.04 17.02
N ILE A 422 -10.65 -4.17 16.59
CA ILE A 422 -10.42 -5.36 17.42
C ILE A 422 -9.27 -5.13 18.42
N ALA A 423 -9.49 -5.49 19.68
CA ALA A 423 -8.50 -5.43 20.75
C ALA A 423 -8.07 -6.81 21.24
N GLY A 424 -8.96 -7.81 21.22
CA GLY A 424 -8.64 -9.14 21.73
C GLY A 424 -9.56 -10.24 21.21
N TRP A 425 -9.33 -11.44 21.72
CA TRP A 425 -9.98 -12.67 21.28
C TRP A 425 -10.44 -13.50 22.46
N ASN A 426 -11.68 -13.99 22.42
CA ASN A 426 -12.12 -15.12 23.23
C ASN A 426 -12.06 -16.40 22.39
N PHE A 427 -11.48 -17.46 22.94
CA PHE A 427 -11.42 -18.77 22.30
C PHE A 427 -12.39 -19.73 22.97
N TYR A 428 -13.11 -20.50 22.16
CA TYR A 428 -14.03 -21.52 22.64
C TYR A 428 -13.74 -22.88 22.00
N ALA A 429 -14.04 -23.95 22.72
CA ALA A 429 -14.02 -25.33 22.20
C ALA A 429 -15.31 -26.07 22.53
N GLN A 430 -15.57 -27.15 21.79
CA GLN A 430 -16.68 -28.06 22.05
C GLN A 430 -16.16 -29.51 22.02
N ALA A 431 -16.70 -30.36 22.90
CA ALA A 431 -16.34 -31.78 22.89
C ALA A 431 -16.80 -32.47 21.58
N GLN A 432 -17.93 -32.03 21.02
CA GLN A 432 -18.52 -32.48 19.76
C GLN A 432 -19.22 -31.31 19.07
N GLU A 433 -19.58 -31.44 17.79
CA GLU A 433 -20.16 -30.37 16.97
C GLU A 433 -21.40 -29.69 17.57
N GLN A 434 -22.22 -30.45 18.28
CA GLN A 434 -23.47 -29.98 18.89
C GLN A 434 -23.36 -29.81 20.41
N SER A 435 -22.17 -29.99 20.99
CA SER A 435 -21.95 -29.78 22.41
C SER A 435 -21.96 -28.29 22.76
N GLU A 436 -22.10 -28.00 24.06
CA GLU A 436 -21.96 -26.65 24.58
C GLU A 436 -20.59 -26.05 24.22
N SER A 437 -20.59 -24.76 23.86
CA SER A 437 -19.37 -24.00 23.54
C SER A 437 -18.78 -23.44 24.82
N ILE A 438 -17.62 -23.94 25.21
CA ILE A 438 -16.95 -23.60 26.46
C ILE A 438 -15.83 -22.61 26.18
N LEU A 439 -15.81 -21.49 26.93
CA LEU A 439 -14.71 -20.52 26.88
C LEU A 439 -13.44 -21.17 27.43
N ILE A 440 -12.43 -21.34 26.59
CA ILE A 440 -11.15 -21.97 26.94
C ILE A 440 -10.05 -20.95 27.21
N GLY A 441 -10.30 -19.67 26.94
CA GLY A 441 -9.44 -18.56 27.35
C GLY A 441 -9.55 -17.32 26.48
N HIS A 442 -8.66 -16.38 26.74
CA HIS A 442 -8.64 -15.06 26.14
C HIS A 442 -7.20 -14.67 25.77
N ALA A 443 -7.03 -13.89 24.69
CA ALA A 443 -5.75 -13.28 24.34
C ALA A 443 -5.93 -11.90 23.70
N GLU A 444 -5.10 -10.95 24.12
CA GLU A 444 -4.99 -9.62 23.50
C GLU A 444 -4.40 -9.70 22.09
N LYS A 445 -4.80 -8.78 21.21
CA LYS A 445 -4.26 -8.66 19.86
C LYS A 445 -3.02 -7.78 19.86
N LEU A 446 -1.86 -8.40 19.62
CA LEU A 446 -0.55 -7.72 19.57
C LEU A 446 0.07 -7.67 18.17
N ASP A 447 -0.35 -8.56 17.26
CA ASP A 447 0.07 -8.63 15.86
C ASP A 447 -1.19 -8.83 14.97
N PHE A 448 -1.04 -8.98 13.66
CA PHE A 448 -2.12 -9.36 12.73
C PHE A 448 -2.75 -10.71 13.12
N GLU A 449 -1.92 -11.67 13.50
CA GLU A 449 -2.33 -13.01 13.94
C GLU A 449 -2.07 -13.15 15.44
N THR A 450 -3.08 -13.57 16.20
CA THR A 450 -2.97 -13.86 17.64
C THR A 450 -2.86 -15.36 17.86
N MET A 451 -1.83 -15.78 18.60
CA MET A 451 -1.64 -17.16 19.02
C MET A 451 -2.16 -17.36 20.45
N TYR A 452 -2.87 -18.46 20.68
CA TYR A 452 -3.28 -18.93 22.00
C TYR A 452 -2.96 -20.43 22.14
N ILE A 453 -2.47 -20.83 23.30
CA ILE A 453 -2.13 -22.23 23.60
C ILE A 453 -2.94 -22.67 24.80
N VAL A 454 -3.56 -23.83 24.68
CA VAL A 454 -4.37 -24.44 25.74
C VAL A 454 -3.96 -25.88 25.96
N ASP A 455 -4.01 -26.31 27.21
CA ASP A 455 -3.78 -27.71 27.56
C ASP A 455 -4.90 -28.62 27.05
N GLY A 456 -4.52 -29.84 26.68
CA GLY A 456 -5.39 -30.87 26.15
C GLY A 456 -5.64 -30.77 24.64
N TYR A 457 -6.19 -31.86 24.09
CA TYR A 457 -6.76 -31.87 22.74
C TYR A 457 -8.13 -31.18 22.76
N MET A 458 -8.13 -29.88 22.48
CA MET A 458 -9.35 -29.12 22.17
C MET A 458 -9.71 -29.24 20.69
N ASP A 459 -10.99 -29.44 20.39
CA ASP A 459 -11.53 -29.56 19.03
C ASP A 459 -12.81 -28.70 18.89
N TYR A 460 -13.31 -28.53 17.66
CA TYR A 460 -14.45 -27.66 17.33
C TYR A 460 -14.24 -26.23 17.90
N ILE A 461 -13.15 -25.62 17.45
CA ILE A 461 -12.65 -24.34 17.93
C ILE A 461 -13.40 -23.19 17.26
N THR A 462 -13.72 -22.16 18.03
CA THR A 462 -14.14 -20.86 17.50
C THR A 462 -13.38 -19.73 18.19
N ALA A 463 -13.17 -18.63 17.48
CA ALA A 463 -12.61 -17.39 18.01
C ALA A 463 -13.64 -16.26 17.88
N GLU A 464 -13.86 -15.52 18.96
CA GLU A 464 -14.72 -14.34 19.00
C GLU A 464 -13.85 -13.10 19.16
N ALA A 465 -13.94 -12.19 18.19
CA ALA A 465 -13.26 -10.91 18.21
C ALA A 465 -13.96 -9.96 19.18
N LEU A 466 -13.17 -9.24 19.97
CA LEU A 466 -13.64 -8.25 20.94
C LEU A 466 -13.10 -6.86 20.62
N ASP A 467 -13.92 -5.84 20.85
CA ASP A 467 -13.46 -4.46 20.80
C ASP A 467 -12.67 -4.07 22.07
N ARG A 468 -12.21 -2.81 22.14
CA ARG A 468 -11.42 -2.29 23.27
C ARG A 468 -12.17 -2.24 24.59
N ASP A 469 -13.50 -2.23 24.55
CA ASP A 469 -14.36 -2.24 25.74
C ASP A 469 -14.73 -3.68 26.16
N GLY A 470 -14.25 -4.69 25.42
CA GLY A 470 -14.54 -6.10 25.64
C GLY A 470 -15.87 -6.56 25.06
N HIS A 471 -16.53 -5.77 24.20
CA HIS A 471 -17.77 -6.19 23.57
C HIS A 471 -17.52 -7.13 22.38
N PRO A 472 -18.32 -8.20 22.23
CA PRO A 472 -18.25 -9.07 21.06
C PRO A 472 -18.55 -8.35 19.74
N MET A 473 -17.71 -8.59 18.74
CA MET A 473 -17.84 -8.04 17.39
C MET A 473 -18.32 -9.11 16.39
N ALA A 474 -17.56 -10.19 16.24
CA ALA A 474 -17.85 -11.29 15.33
C ALA A 474 -17.21 -12.57 15.82
N LYS A 475 -17.76 -13.71 15.38
CA LYS A 475 -17.27 -15.05 15.72
C LYS A 475 -16.89 -15.81 14.46
N SER A 476 -15.79 -16.54 14.51
CA SER A 476 -15.32 -17.40 13.42
C SER A 476 -16.33 -18.52 13.14
N ALA A 477 -16.20 -19.15 11.97
CA ALA A 477 -16.76 -20.48 11.76
C ALA A 477 -16.10 -21.50 12.72
N ILE A 478 -16.79 -22.61 12.97
CA ILE A 478 -16.23 -23.72 13.75
C ILE A 478 -15.10 -24.38 12.94
N HIS A 479 -13.93 -24.51 13.55
CA HIS A 479 -12.76 -25.16 12.97
C HIS A 479 -12.40 -26.44 13.71
N ARG A 480 -12.12 -27.51 12.97
CA ARG A 480 -11.66 -28.78 13.52
C ARG A 480 -10.14 -28.75 13.67
N SER A 481 -9.63 -29.11 14.84
CA SER A 481 -8.20 -29.08 15.08
C SER A 481 -7.44 -30.07 14.19
N GLU A 482 -6.40 -29.59 13.53
CA GLU A 482 -5.50 -30.44 12.75
C GLU A 482 -4.68 -31.33 13.69
N ILE A 483 -4.66 -32.63 13.41
CA ILE A 483 -3.86 -33.61 14.16
C ILE A 483 -2.74 -34.20 13.30
N PRO A 484 -1.61 -34.61 13.91
CA PRO A 484 -0.58 -35.37 13.23
C PRO A 484 -1.17 -36.63 12.58
N ARG A 485 -0.88 -36.85 11.29
CA ARG A 485 -1.29 -38.08 10.58
C ARG A 485 -0.72 -39.35 11.23
N HIS A 486 0.44 -39.24 11.86
CA HIS A 486 1.14 -40.34 12.53
C HIS A 486 1.72 -39.86 13.86
N TRP A 487 0.99 -40.06 14.95
CA TRP A 487 1.38 -39.62 16.30
C TRP A 487 2.75 -40.18 16.73
N GLN A 488 3.03 -41.45 16.48
CA GLN A 488 4.32 -42.06 16.85
C GLN A 488 5.50 -41.41 16.09
N ALA A 489 5.28 -40.97 14.85
CA ALA A 489 6.33 -40.33 14.04
C ALA A 489 6.70 -38.93 14.54
N VAL A 490 5.82 -38.29 15.33
CA VAL A 490 6.09 -37.00 15.98
C VAL A 490 6.51 -37.16 17.45
N GLY A 491 6.91 -38.37 17.86
CA GLY A 491 7.45 -38.64 19.20
C GLY A 491 6.39 -38.94 20.27
N PHE A 492 5.16 -39.27 19.88
CA PHE A 492 4.12 -39.64 20.83
C PHE A 492 4.31 -41.07 21.36
N VAL A 493 4.39 -41.22 22.69
CA VAL A 493 4.70 -42.48 23.41
C VAL A 493 3.42 -43.20 23.90
N GLY A 494 2.24 -42.63 23.68
CA GLY A 494 0.98 -43.26 24.11
C GLY A 494 0.58 -44.47 23.27
N SER A 495 -0.12 -45.42 23.90
CA SER A 495 -0.58 -46.67 23.28
C SER A 495 -1.86 -46.54 22.44
N LYS A 496 -2.56 -45.40 22.55
CA LYS A 496 -3.78 -45.09 21.80
C LYS A 496 -3.65 -43.73 21.11
N ILE A 497 -4.30 -43.59 19.97
CA ILE A 497 -4.44 -42.30 19.29
C ILE A 497 -5.29 -41.38 20.20
N PRO A 498 -4.82 -40.16 20.51
CA PRO A 498 -5.59 -39.19 21.29
C PRO A 498 -6.94 -38.88 20.66
N SER A 499 -7.96 -38.73 21.51
CA SER A 499 -9.27 -38.19 21.15
C SER A 499 -9.46 -36.81 21.77
N PRO A 500 -10.36 -35.97 21.23
CA PRO A 500 -10.70 -34.68 21.84
C PRO A 500 -11.09 -34.85 23.32
N HIS A 501 -10.60 -33.95 24.17
CA HIS A 501 -11.01 -33.86 25.57
C HIS A 501 -12.31 -33.05 25.69
N ASP A 502 -13.04 -33.26 26.79
CA ASP A 502 -14.13 -32.37 27.19
C ASP A 502 -13.53 -31.06 27.75
N PRO A 503 -13.75 -29.90 27.12
CA PRO A 503 -13.17 -28.64 27.58
C PRO A 503 -13.54 -28.29 29.03
N SER A 504 -14.75 -28.65 29.48
CA SER A 504 -15.23 -28.35 30.84
C SER A 504 -14.41 -29.08 31.92
N VAL A 505 -13.95 -30.29 31.61
CA VAL A 505 -13.15 -31.12 32.53
C VAL A 505 -11.72 -30.60 32.63
N VAL A 506 -11.13 -30.23 31.49
CA VAL A 506 -9.74 -29.74 31.45
C VAL A 506 -9.60 -28.41 32.19
N LEU A 507 -10.54 -27.49 31.98
CA LEU A 507 -10.56 -26.20 32.67
C LEU A 507 -10.86 -26.34 34.17
N GLY A 508 -11.77 -27.25 34.55
CA GLY A 508 -12.03 -27.53 35.97
C GLY A 508 -10.80 -28.11 36.69
N ALA A 509 -9.97 -28.89 36.01
CA ALA A 509 -8.73 -29.42 36.56
C ALA A 509 -7.65 -28.33 36.74
N SER A 510 -7.52 -27.39 35.79
CA SER A 510 -6.55 -26.29 35.88
C SER A 510 -6.93 -25.27 36.97
N GLN A 511 -8.21 -24.94 37.11
CA GLN A 511 -8.69 -24.07 38.19
C GLN A 511 -8.46 -24.69 39.57
N ASN A 512 -8.79 -25.97 39.75
CA ASN A 512 -8.53 -26.69 41.00
C ASN A 512 -7.03 -26.77 41.34
N ALA A 513 -6.14 -26.88 40.36
CA ALA A 513 -4.69 -26.84 40.57
C ALA A 513 -4.19 -25.42 40.97
N SER A 514 -4.81 -24.36 40.45
CA SER A 514 -4.51 -22.98 40.84
C SER A 514 -5.04 -22.62 42.24
N GLU A 515 -6.21 -23.16 42.64
CA GLU A 515 -6.77 -22.94 43.98
C GLU A 515 -6.03 -23.75 45.06
N THR A 516 -5.54 -24.95 44.72
CA THR A 516 -4.73 -25.76 45.64
C THR A 516 -3.29 -25.29 45.83
N SER A 517 -2.81 -24.36 44.99
CA SER A 517 -1.51 -23.68 45.17
C SER A 517 -1.62 -22.32 45.88
N GLY A 518 -2.81 -21.91 46.31
CA GLY A 518 -3.07 -20.63 46.99
C GLY A 518 -2.65 -20.52 48.47
N THR A 519 -1.86 -21.46 49.00
CA THR A 519 -1.29 -21.38 50.35
C THR A 519 0.16 -21.83 50.35
N ASP A 520 1.07 -20.93 49.95
CA ASP A 520 2.42 -20.79 50.53
C ASP A 520 3.11 -19.58 49.88
N GLU A 521 3.24 -18.49 50.62
CA GLU A 521 4.28 -17.49 50.37
C GLU A 521 5.63 -18.13 50.75
N LEU A 522 6.47 -18.48 49.77
CA LEU A 522 7.95 -18.32 49.76
C LEU A 522 8.62 -19.04 48.55
N ASP A 523 9.48 -18.28 47.86
CA ASP A 523 10.55 -18.62 46.89
C ASP A 523 10.21 -19.38 45.58
N HIS A 524 9.63 -18.63 44.63
CA HIS A 524 9.76 -18.90 43.19
C HIS A 524 11.09 -18.35 42.64
N HIS A 525 12.21 -19.03 42.86
CA HIS A 525 13.44 -18.71 42.14
C HIS A 525 14.26 -19.89 41.59
N ASP A 526 13.97 -21.13 41.96
CA ASP A 526 14.80 -22.29 41.54
C ASP A 526 14.18 -23.22 40.49
N ALA A 527 12.90 -23.05 40.14
CA ALA A 527 12.23 -23.91 39.13
C ALA A 527 12.30 -23.37 37.68
N LEU A 528 12.77 -22.12 37.48
CA LEU A 528 12.87 -21.50 36.16
C LEU A 528 14.22 -21.74 35.48
N THR A 529 15.23 -22.22 36.21
CA THR A 529 16.61 -22.37 35.75
C THR A 529 16.83 -23.64 34.92
N ASP A 530 16.12 -24.73 35.21
CA ASP A 530 16.31 -26.01 34.50
C ASP A 530 15.59 -26.07 33.15
N THR A 531 14.43 -25.42 33.01
CA THR A 531 13.67 -25.35 31.75
C THR A 531 14.28 -24.35 30.75
N VAL A 532 14.85 -23.25 31.25
CA VAL A 532 15.61 -22.29 30.44
C VAL A 532 16.97 -22.85 30.02
N GLY A 533 17.63 -23.64 30.89
CA GLY A 533 18.88 -24.33 30.58
C GLY A 533 18.77 -25.34 29.42
N LEU A 534 17.65 -26.08 29.33
CA LEU A 534 17.41 -27.02 28.24
C LEU A 534 17.09 -26.34 26.90
N PHE A 535 16.42 -25.18 26.93
CA PHE A 535 16.14 -24.37 25.73
C PHE A 535 17.40 -23.70 25.16
N ILE A 536 18.31 -23.23 26.03
CA ILE A 536 19.59 -22.62 25.62
C ILE A 536 20.52 -23.66 24.98
N PHE A 537 20.52 -24.91 25.45
CA PHE A 537 21.33 -25.99 24.84
C PHE A 537 20.84 -26.38 23.44
N PHE A 538 19.52 -26.39 23.20
CA PHE A 538 18.94 -26.65 21.88
C PHE A 538 19.16 -25.49 20.89
N LEU A 539 19.10 -24.23 21.35
CA LEU A 539 19.45 -23.05 20.55
C LEU A 539 20.95 -23.03 20.18
N GLY A 540 21.83 -23.43 21.11
CA GLY A 540 23.27 -23.59 20.86
C GLY A 540 23.59 -24.63 19.78
N GLY A 541 22.92 -25.79 19.79
CA GLY A 541 23.09 -26.82 18.75
C GLY A 541 22.61 -26.38 17.36
N CYS A 542 21.50 -25.64 17.29
CA CYS A 542 20.96 -25.11 16.04
C CYS A 542 21.82 -24.01 15.42
N THR A 543 22.49 -23.18 16.22
CA THR A 543 23.42 -22.15 15.72
C THR A 543 24.69 -22.73 15.09
N VAL A 544 25.20 -23.86 15.59
CA VAL A 544 26.38 -24.53 15.00
C VAL A 544 26.05 -25.19 13.66
N ILE A 545 24.88 -25.84 13.56
CA ILE A 545 24.42 -26.44 12.30
C ILE A 545 24.04 -25.36 11.28
N GLY A 546 23.41 -24.27 11.73
CA GLY A 546 23.11 -23.10 10.91
C GLY A 546 24.38 -22.39 10.42
N GLY A 547 25.41 -22.27 11.27
CA GLY A 547 26.72 -21.72 10.91
C GLY A 547 27.47 -22.55 9.88
N LEU A 548 27.42 -23.89 9.98
CA LEU A 548 28.00 -24.80 8.99
C LEU A 548 27.24 -24.77 7.66
N PHE A 549 25.92 -24.62 7.68
CA PHE A 549 25.12 -24.46 6.47
C PHE A 549 25.34 -23.10 5.79
N ALA A 550 25.48 -22.02 6.57
CA ALA A 550 25.82 -20.69 6.05
C ALA A 550 27.22 -20.67 5.42
N ALA A 551 28.21 -21.31 6.05
CA ALA A 551 29.55 -21.48 5.49
C ALA A 551 29.53 -22.30 4.18
N TYR A 552 28.69 -23.33 4.11
CA TYR A 552 28.50 -24.13 2.89
C TYR A 552 27.83 -23.34 1.75
N VAL A 553 26.86 -22.47 2.06
CA VAL A 553 26.19 -21.60 1.08
C VAL A 553 27.09 -20.46 0.61
N MET A 554 27.98 -19.93 1.47
CA MET A 554 28.97 -18.91 1.07
C MET A 554 30.10 -19.46 0.17
N LEU A 555 30.40 -20.76 0.27
CA LEU A 555 31.46 -21.41 -0.53
C LEU A 555 30.98 -21.91 -1.91
N TYR A 556 29.67 -21.93 -2.17
CA TYR A 556 29.12 -22.21 -3.49
C TYR A 556 28.84 -20.92 -4.25
N PRO A 557 29.39 -20.71 -5.47
CA PRO A 557 29.07 -19.53 -6.26
C PRO A 557 27.60 -19.61 -6.72
N GLN A 558 26.69 -18.99 -5.96
CA GLN A 558 25.36 -18.70 -6.44
C GLN A 558 25.50 -17.66 -7.55
N LYS A 559 25.09 -18.02 -8.77
CA LYS A 559 24.85 -17.05 -9.83
C LYS A 559 23.75 -16.11 -9.35
N ALA A 560 24.15 -14.98 -8.76
CA ALA A 560 23.27 -13.85 -8.50
C ALA A 560 22.70 -13.39 -9.84
N ARG A 561 21.42 -13.67 -10.08
CA ARG A 561 20.66 -12.90 -11.07
C ARG A 561 20.41 -11.55 -10.40
N SER A 562 21.24 -10.58 -10.75
CA SER A 562 21.03 -9.17 -10.48
C SER A 562 19.72 -8.74 -11.14
N TYR A 563 18.64 -8.63 -10.37
CA TYR A 563 17.46 -7.87 -10.77
C TYR A 563 17.73 -6.39 -10.42
N HIS A 564 18.62 -5.78 -11.19
CA HIS A 564 18.77 -4.33 -11.21
C HIS A 564 18.01 -3.83 -12.42
N HIS A 565 16.80 -3.32 -12.20
CA HIS A 565 16.17 -2.25 -12.96
C HIS A 565 14.78 -2.02 -12.35
N VAL A 566 14.58 -0.91 -11.65
CA VAL A 566 13.23 -0.33 -11.53
C VAL A 566 13.00 0.34 -12.90
N SER A 567 11.97 -0.07 -13.62
CA SER A 567 11.68 0.46 -14.95
C SER A 567 11.28 1.94 -14.89
N GLU A 568 11.50 2.63 -16.01
CA GLU A 568 10.98 3.97 -16.32
C GLU A 568 9.50 4.12 -15.95
N GLU A 569 9.05 5.35 -15.74
CA GLU A 569 7.72 5.71 -15.20
C GLU A 569 6.56 4.90 -15.82
N ASP A 570 6.58 4.64 -17.14
CA ASP A 570 5.51 3.93 -17.86
C ASP A 570 5.90 2.60 -18.49
N GLY A 571 7.10 2.05 -18.22
CA GLY A 571 7.49 0.73 -18.74
C GLY A 571 7.24 0.52 -20.23
N ARG A 572 7.86 1.33 -21.11
CA ARG A 572 7.79 1.25 -22.58
C ARG A 572 6.37 1.18 -23.19
N LEU A 573 5.83 2.36 -23.53
CA LEU A 573 4.82 2.56 -24.59
C LEU A 573 5.33 2.23 -26.02
N GLY A 574 6.35 1.39 -26.19
CA GLY A 574 7.17 1.35 -27.41
C GLY A 574 7.38 0.01 -28.12
N GLU A 575 7.11 -1.15 -27.52
CA GLU A 575 7.36 -2.44 -28.18
C GLU A 575 6.26 -3.46 -27.90
N THR A 576 5.19 -3.43 -28.71
CA THR A 576 4.62 -4.56 -29.49
C THR A 576 3.20 -4.26 -29.97
N HIS A 577 3.02 -3.30 -30.88
CA HIS A 577 1.82 -3.29 -31.72
C HIS A 577 2.06 -4.18 -32.95
N ARG A 578 1.82 -5.49 -32.80
CA ARG A 578 1.48 -6.32 -33.97
C ARG A 578 -0.02 -6.16 -34.21
N LEU A 579 -0.37 -5.19 -35.06
CA LEU A 579 -1.68 -5.17 -35.70
C LEU A 579 -1.81 -6.46 -36.53
N ALA A 580 -2.62 -7.39 -36.05
CA ALA A 580 -3.18 -8.42 -36.91
C ALA A 580 -4.14 -7.71 -37.88
N THR A 581 -3.64 -7.42 -39.07
CA THR A 581 -4.48 -7.22 -40.25
C THR A 581 -5.22 -8.53 -40.50
N ALA A 582 -6.47 -8.63 -40.02
CA ALA A 582 -7.41 -9.58 -40.58
C ALA A 582 -7.98 -8.95 -41.85
N ALA A 583 -7.49 -9.44 -42.98
CA ALA A 583 -8.16 -9.30 -44.26
C ALA A 583 -9.43 -10.16 -44.22
N GLU A 584 -10.59 -9.53 -44.44
CA GLU A 584 -11.63 -9.95 -45.38
C GLU A 584 -12.43 -8.73 -45.82
#